data_AF-A0A7G1I594-F1
#
_entry.id   AF-A0A7G1I594-F1
#
_cell.length_a   1.000
_cell.length_b   1.000
_cell.length_c   1.000
_cell.angle_alpha   90.00
_cell.angle_beta   90.00
_cell.angle_gamma   90.00
#
_symmetry.space_group_name_H-M   'P 1'
#
loop_
_entity.id
_entity.type
_entity.pdbx_description
1 polymer ?
#
loop_
_entity_poly.entity_id
_entity_poly.type
_entity_poly.pdbx_seq_one_letter_code
_entity_poly.pdbx_strand_id
1 'polypeptide(L)' 'MRTRWVNFARHGKPAGEPDWPSYDDADRACLVINRTDSVARDLDGHLRAAWGGEVVGFR' A
#
# COMPACT_ATOMS: atom_id res chain seq x y z
N MET A 1 -7.14 -13.40 1.72
CA MET A 1 -6.20 -13.03 0.62
C MET A 1 -6.48 -13.62 -0.76
N ARG A 2 -6.72 -14.93 -0.93
CA ARG A 2 -6.95 -15.56 -2.26
C ARG A 2 -7.97 -14.82 -3.16
N THR A 3 -9.16 -14.55 -2.64
CA THR A 3 -10.23 -13.84 -3.37
C THR A 3 -9.77 -12.49 -3.91
N ARG A 4 -9.02 -11.76 -3.10
CA ARG A 4 -8.49 -10.43 -3.41
C ARG A 4 -7.56 -10.49 -4.63
N TRP A 5 -6.64 -11.46 -4.62
CA TRP A 5 -5.70 -11.71 -5.73
C TRP A 5 -6.38 -12.21 -7.01
N VAL A 6 -7.35 -13.13 -6.91
CA VAL A 6 -8.10 -13.61 -8.09
C VAL A 6 -8.84 -12.47 -8.77
N ASN A 7 -9.49 -11.60 -8.00
CA ASN A 7 -10.18 -10.43 -8.54
C ASN A 7 -9.22 -9.44 -9.18
N PHE A 8 -8.07 -9.17 -8.56
CA PHE A 8 -7.05 -8.33 -9.17
C PHE A 8 -6.59 -8.90 -10.52
N ALA A 9 -6.24 -10.19 -10.59
CA ALA A 9 -5.80 -10.82 -11.82
C ALA A 9 -6.85 -10.78 -12.94
N ARG A 10 -8.15 -10.86 -12.60
CA ARG A 10 -9.24 -10.86 -13.57
C ARG A 10 -9.73 -9.48 -13.97
N HIS A 11 -9.70 -8.51 -13.06
CA HIS A 11 -10.39 -7.23 -13.20
C HIS A 11 -9.48 -6.01 -13.03
N GLY A 12 -8.21 -6.19 -12.69
CA GLY A 12 -7.30 -5.10 -12.34
C GLY A 12 -7.62 -4.42 -11.01
N LYS A 13 -8.66 -4.86 -10.29
CA LYS A 13 -9.06 -4.34 -8.98
C LYS A 13 -9.21 -5.47 -7.96
N PRO A 14 -8.50 -5.42 -6.81
CA PRO A 14 -8.74 -6.35 -5.72
C PRO A 14 -10.14 -6.15 -5.13
N ALA A 15 -10.79 -7.24 -4.71
CA ALA A 15 -12.09 -7.19 -4.02
C ALA A 15 -11.99 -7.76 -2.60
N GLY A 16 -12.77 -7.20 -1.68
CA GLY A 16 -12.85 -7.62 -0.27
C GLY A 16 -12.87 -6.43 0.69
N GLU A 17 -13.03 -6.72 1.99
CA GLU A 17 -13.03 -5.72 3.06
C GLU A 17 -11.70 -5.68 3.83
N PRO A 18 -11.28 -4.51 4.35
CA PRO A 18 -11.80 -3.16 4.00
C PRO A 18 -11.55 -2.84 2.52
N ASP A 19 -12.22 -1.85 1.92
CA ASP A 19 -11.87 -1.42 0.55
C ASP A 19 -10.40 -0.99 0.50
N TRP A 20 -9.67 -1.36 -0.56
CA TRP A 20 -8.27 -1.01 -0.76
C TRP A 20 -8.15 -0.15 -2.02
N PRO A 21 -8.04 1.18 -1.87
CA PRO A 21 -7.86 2.10 -2.99
C PRO A 21 -6.56 1.83 -3.75
N SER A 22 -6.51 2.29 -5.00
CA SER A 22 -5.25 2.29 -5.75
C SER A 22 -4.24 3.20 -5.07
N TYR A 23 -2.96 2.84 -5.20
CA TYR A 23 -1.88 3.66 -4.70
C TYR A 23 -1.70 4.89 -5.61
N ASP A 24 -1.66 6.07 -5.00
CA ASP A 24 -1.24 7.33 -5.64
C ASP A 24 -0.32 8.11 -4.70
N ASP A 25 0.33 9.15 -5.22
CA ASP A 25 1.27 9.96 -4.43
C ASP A 25 0.59 10.88 -3.40
N ALA A 26 -0.72 11.12 -3.52
CA ALA A 26 -1.46 12.00 -2.62
C ALA A 26 -1.76 11.30 -1.28
N ASP A 27 -2.24 10.06 -1.34
CA ASP A 27 -2.73 9.32 -0.17
C ASP A 27 -1.81 8.15 0.21
N ARG A 28 -1.06 7.61 -0.76
CA ARG A 28 -0.16 6.45 -0.61
C ARG A 28 -0.82 5.30 0.17
N ALA A 29 -2.06 4.98 -0.18
CA ALA A 29 -2.87 4.04 0.57
C ALA A 29 -2.34 2.60 0.49
N CYS A 30 -2.12 1.98 1.64
CA CYS A 30 -1.59 0.63 1.78
C CYS A 30 -2.59 -0.26 2.53
N LEU A 31 -2.85 -1.46 1.99
CA LEU A 31 -3.48 -2.53 2.76
C LEU A 31 -2.45 -3.15 3.70
N VAL A 32 -2.70 -3.04 4.99
CA VAL A 32 -1.95 -3.74 6.04
C VAL A 32 -2.63 -5.07 6.30
N ILE A 33 -1.96 -6.16 5.91
CA ILE A 33 -2.47 -7.53 6.03
C ILE A 33 -2.00 -8.09 7.37
N ASN A 34 -2.94 -8.41 8.25
CA ASN A 34 -2.64 -8.88 9.62
C ASN A 34 -3.76 -9.80 10.11
N ARG A 35 -3.82 -10.09 11.42
CA ARG A 35 -4.98 -10.76 12.03
C ARG A 35 -6.30 -10.07 11.70
N THR A 36 -6.27 -8.73 11.63
CA THR A 36 -7.35 -7.91 11.10
C THR A 36 -6.73 -6.99 10.06
N ASP A 37 -7.22 -7.09 8.82
CA ASP A 37 -6.76 -6.23 7.73
C ASP A 37 -7.23 -4.79 7.96
N SER A 38 -6.37 -3.82 7.65
CA SER A 38 -6.70 -2.39 7.71
C SER A 38 -6.09 -1.64 6.53
N VAL A 39 -6.60 -0.45 6.23
CA VAL A 39 -5.95 0.46 5.29
C VAL A 39 -5.29 1.59 6.07
N ALA A 40 -4.01 1.81 5.78
CA ALA A 40 -3.25 2.93 6.29
C ALA A 40 -2.93 3.90 5.13
N ARG A 41 -3.12 5.20 5.35
CA ARG A 41 -2.66 6.25 4.45
C ARG A 41 -1.27 6.69 4.87
N ASP A 42 -0.39 6.89 3.89
CA ASP A 42 1.01 7.28 4.08
C ASP A 42 1.73 6.49 5.21
N LEU A 43 1.61 5.15 5.15
CA LEU A 43 2.02 4.22 6.21
C LEU A 43 3.44 4.48 6.75
N ASP A 44 4.37 4.82 5.86
CA ASP A 44 5.78 5.01 6.12
C ASP A 44 6.26 6.46 5.88
N GLY A 45 5.34 7.43 5.84
CA GLY A 45 5.64 8.83 5.49
C GLY A 45 6.75 9.46 6.33
N HIS A 46 6.73 9.22 7.65
CA HIS A 46 7.76 9.70 8.56
C HIS A 46 9.15 9.12 8.28
N LEU A 47 9.23 7.83 7.91
CA LEU A 47 10.49 7.21 7.50
C LEU A 47 10.94 7.81 6.17
N ARG A 48 10.05 7.83 5.17
CA ARG A 48 10.32 8.41 3.84
C ARG A 48 10.87 9.84 3.95
N ALA A 49 10.31 10.65 4.84
CA ALA A 49 10.76 12.01 5.11
C ALA A 49 12.14 12.05 5.78
N ALA A 50 12.41 11.15 6.74
CA ALA A 50 13.69 11.09 7.44
C ALA A 50 14.87 10.69 6.53
N TRP A 51 14.64 9.81 5.55
CA TRP A 51 15.67 9.40 4.58
C TRP A 51 15.88 10.43 3.45
N GLY A 52 14.89 11.31 3.22
CA GLY A 52 14.89 12.25 2.10
C GLY A 52 14.53 11.59 0.77
N GLY A 53 14.39 12.40 -0.28
CA GLY A 53 14.03 11.95 -1.63
C GLY A 53 15.22 11.55 -2.51
N GLU A 54 16.45 11.78 -2.05
CA GLU A 54 17.67 11.45 -2.78
C GLU A 54 18.26 10.14 -2.26
N VAL A 55 18.62 9.24 -3.18
CA VAL A 55 19.31 8.00 -2.84
C VAL A 55 20.73 8.36 -2.39
N VAL A 56 21.04 8.09 -1.12
CA VAL A 56 22.39 8.26 -0.58
C VAL A 56 23.24 7.07 -1.03
N GLY A 57 24.09 7.27 -2.03
CA GLY A 57 25.04 6.26 -2.49
C GLY A 57 26.20 6.10 -1.51
N PHE A 58 26.45 4.89 -1.03
CA PHE A 58 27.66 4.58 -0.27
C PHE A 58 28.77 4.14 -1.24
N ARG A 59 29.94 4.77 -1.15
CA ARG A 59 31.14 4.43 -1.93
C ARG A 59 32.09 3.56 -1.10
#